data_AF-A0A059VP99-F1
#
_entry.id   AF-A0A059VP99-F1
#
_cell.length_a   1.000
_cell.length_b   1.000
_cell.length_c   1.000
_cell.angle_alpha   90.00
_cell.angle_beta   90.00
_cell.angle_gamma   90.00
#
_symmetry.space_group_name_H-M   'P 1'
#
loop_
_entity.id
_entity.type
_entity.pdbx_description
1 polymer ?
#
loop_
_entity_poly.entity_id
_entity_poly.type
_entity_poly.pdbx_seq_one_letter_code
_entity_poly.pdbx_strand_id
1 'polypeptide(L)'
;AYIQQLESSKLKLAQIEQDMQRARSQGIFLGGAPGANTSSCAAMFDVEYARWLDDHGQRMAELHGALHAHLPDGDLRAILDDTLTHPDELFQLKASAGKSDMFHLITGAWTTPAERCFLWMGGFRPSDLVKV
;
A
#
# COMPACT_ATOMS: atom_id res chain seq x y z
N ALA A 1 26.28 -19.43 33.66
CA ALA A 1 25.53 -18.20 33.29
C ALA A 1 25.27 -18.13 31.79
N TYR A 2 26.29 -18.03 30.93
CA TYR A 2 26.11 -17.87 29.47
C TYR A 2 25.36 -19.02 28.77
N ILE A 3 25.64 -20.27 29.15
CA ILE A 3 24.99 -21.46 28.55
C ILE A 3 23.47 -21.46 28.84
N GLN A 4 23.06 -21.16 30.08
CA GLN A 4 21.64 -21.04 30.44
C GLN A 4 20.93 -19.91 29.68
N GLN A 5 21.63 -18.78 29.46
CA GLN A 5 21.08 -17.69 28.66
C GLN A 5 20.87 -18.14 27.20
N LEU A 6 21.81 -18.89 26.63
CA LEU A 6 21.68 -19.44 25.28
C LEU A 6 20.51 -20.42 25.16
N GLU A 7 20.34 -21.30 26.14
CA GLU A 7 19.20 -22.22 26.23
C GLU A 7 17.87 -21.48 26.32
N SER A 8 17.80 -20.43 27.15
CA SER A 8 16.60 -19.59 27.27
C SER A 8 16.28 -18.85 25.96
N SER A 9 17.30 -18.36 25.26
CA SER A 9 17.13 -17.67 23.98
C SER A 9 16.65 -18.64 22.90
N LYS A 10 17.18 -19.87 22.87
CA LYS A 10 16.76 -20.92 21.94
C LYS A 10 15.29 -21.29 22.13
N LEU A 11 14.84 -21.44 23.38
CA LEU A 11 13.43 -21.67 23.72
C LEU A 11 12.54 -20.51 23.30
N LYS A 12 12.96 -19.27 23.57
CA LYS A 12 12.22 -18.07 23.17
C LYS A 12 12.10 -17.94 21.65
N LEU A 13 13.18 -18.24 20.90
CA LEU A 13 13.18 -18.28 19.44
C LEU A 13 12.24 -19.35 18.89
N ALA A 14 12.27 -20.57 19.44
CA ALA A 14 11.38 -21.64 19.02
C ALA A 14 9.91 -21.28 19.27
N GLN A 15 9.61 -20.63 20.40
CA GLN A 15 8.26 -20.13 20.70
C GLN A 15 7.81 -19.06 19.69
N ILE A 16 8.67 -18.07 19.42
CA ILE A 16 8.37 -17.02 18.42
C ILE A 16 8.17 -17.63 17.03
N GLU A 17 8.99 -18.60 16.64
CA GLU A 17 8.85 -19.29 15.36
C GLU A 17 7.51 -20.05 15.29
N GLN A 18 7.13 -20.75 16.35
CA GLN A 18 5.84 -21.44 16.42
C GLN A 18 4.67 -20.44 16.34
N ASP A 19 4.76 -19.31 17.05
CA ASP A 19 3.74 -18.27 17.03
C ASP A 19 3.65 -17.59 15.66
N MET A 20 4.79 -17.40 14.97
CA MET A 20 4.83 -16.93 13.59
C MET A 20 4.20 -17.92 12.62
N GLN A 21 4.49 -19.22 12.74
CA GLN A 21 3.86 -20.24 11.90
C GLN A 21 2.35 -20.33 12.16
N ARG A 22 1.93 -20.17 13.42
CA ARG A 22 0.51 -20.09 13.79
C ARG A 22 -0.15 -18.85 13.18
N ALA A 23 0.48 -17.68 13.28
CA ALA A 23 0.01 -16.45 12.65
C ALA A 23 -0.08 -16.59 11.12
N ARG A 24 0.88 -17.26 10.47
CA ARG A 24 0.84 -17.60 9.03
C ARG A 24 -0.36 -18.49 8.68
N SER A 25 -0.62 -19.54 9.46
CA SER A 25 -1.78 -20.43 9.25
C SER A 25 -3.13 -19.72 9.44
N GLN A 26 -3.15 -18.64 10.23
CA GLN A 26 -4.31 -17.78 10.42
C GLN A 26 -4.40 -16.66 9.36
N GLY A 27 -3.50 -16.63 8.37
CA GLY A 27 -3.44 -15.60 7.33
C GLY A 27 -2.80 -14.27 7.80
N ILE A 28 -2.49 -14.11 9.08
CA ILE A 28 -2.04 -12.86 9.70
C ILE A 28 -0.67 -12.39 9.17
N PHE A 29 0.19 -13.30 8.71
CA PHE A 29 1.58 -12.99 8.33
C PHE A 29 1.86 -13.09 6.82
N LEU A 30 0.88 -13.48 6.00
CA LEU A 30 1.00 -13.23 4.56
C LEU A 30 0.56 -11.79 4.32
N GLY A 31 1.49 -10.91 3.96
CA GLY A 31 1.22 -9.53 3.59
C GLY A 31 0.24 -9.44 2.41
N GLY A 32 -1.05 -9.58 2.74
CA GLY A 32 -2.13 -9.77 1.78
C GLY A 32 -3.38 -10.55 2.21
N ALA A 33 -3.55 -11.06 3.44
CA ALA A 33 -4.82 -11.74 3.80
C ALA A 33 -5.82 -10.82 4.53
N PRO A 34 -7.11 -10.81 4.11
CA PRO A 34 -8.16 -10.07 4.80
C PRO A 34 -8.51 -10.81 6.09
N GLY A 35 -8.18 -10.24 7.26
CA GLY A 35 -8.64 -10.80 8.53
C GLY A 35 -7.79 -10.52 9.77
N ALA A 36 -6.57 -10.00 9.62
CA ALA A 36 -5.79 -9.53 10.77
C ALA A 36 -6.25 -8.12 11.17
N ASN A 37 -7.36 -8.04 11.91
CA ASN A 37 -7.77 -6.85 12.65
C ASN A 37 -7.69 -5.56 11.81
N THR A 38 -8.12 -5.60 10.54
CA THR A 38 -8.16 -4.40 9.70
C THR A 38 -9.03 -3.40 10.44
N SER A 39 -8.41 -2.33 10.93
CA SER A 39 -9.14 -1.19 11.45
C SER A 39 -10.17 -0.80 10.38
N SER A 40 -11.36 -0.34 10.77
CA SER A 40 -12.38 0.08 9.80
C SER A 40 -11.82 1.02 8.73
N CYS A 41 -10.83 1.84 9.10
CA CYS A 41 -10.09 2.72 8.20
C CYS A 41 -9.22 1.98 7.17
N ALA A 42 -8.55 0.88 7.54
CA ALA A 42 -7.76 0.07 6.61
C ALA A 42 -8.63 -0.58 5.53
N ALA A 43 -9.78 -1.16 5.93
CA ALA A 43 -10.72 -1.74 4.98
C ALA A 43 -11.34 -0.69 4.05
N MET A 44 -11.68 0.49 4.57
CA MET A 44 -12.16 1.60 3.75
C MET A 44 -11.10 2.10 2.76
N PHE A 45 -9.85 2.21 3.19
CA PHE A 45 -8.75 2.60 2.31
C PHE A 45 -8.61 1.63 1.14
N ASP A 46 -8.68 0.31 1.38
CA ASP A 46 -8.55 -0.70 0.32
C ASP A 46 -9.65 -0.55 -0.74
N VAL A 47 -10.90 -0.29 -0.31
CA VAL A 47 -12.04 -0.06 -1.21
C VAL A 47 -11.86 1.21 -2.03
N GLU A 48 -11.50 2.32 -1.39
CA GLU A 48 -11.29 3.60 -2.06
C GLU A 48 -10.10 3.57 -3.02
N TYR A 49 -9.04 2.85 -2.66
CA TYR A 49 -7.88 2.66 -3.53
C TYR A 49 -8.23 1.84 -4.77
N ALA A 50 -9.01 0.77 -4.62
CA ALA A 50 -9.50 -0.02 -5.76
C ALA A 50 -10.35 0.83 -6.72
N ARG A 51 -11.27 1.64 -6.16
CA ARG A 51 -12.05 2.60 -6.95
C ARG A 51 -11.17 3.60 -7.70
N TRP A 52 -10.17 4.16 -7.02
CA TRP A 52 -9.22 5.09 -7.63
C TRP A 52 -8.42 4.42 -8.77
N LEU A 53 -8.03 3.15 -8.63
CA LEU A 53 -7.35 2.40 -9.70
C LEU A 53 -8.23 2.24 -10.94
N ASP A 54 -9.51 1.92 -10.77
CA ASP A 54 -10.46 1.79 -11.87
C ASP A 54 -10.64 3.13 -12.59
N ASP A 55 -10.85 4.22 -11.84
CA ASP A 55 -10.98 5.58 -12.38
C ASP A 55 -9.70 6.01 -13.13
N HIS A 56 -8.52 5.71 -12.57
CA HIS A 56 -7.24 5.99 -13.22
C HIS A 56 -7.08 5.20 -14.52
N GLY A 57 -7.46 3.92 -14.53
CA GLY A 57 -7.44 3.08 -15.73
C GLY A 57 -8.34 3.63 -16.84
N GLN A 58 -9.53 4.13 -16.49
CA GLN A 58 -10.46 4.75 -17.43
C GLN A 58 -9.86 6.03 -18.04
N ARG A 59 -9.28 6.92 -17.21
CA ARG A 59 -8.64 8.16 -17.69
C ARG A 59 -7.42 7.88 -18.59
N MET A 60 -6.61 6.89 -18.24
CA MET A 60 -5.48 6.47 -19.09
C MET A 60 -5.96 5.92 -20.44
N ALA A 61 -7.04 5.14 -20.46
CA ALA A 61 -7.64 4.65 -21.70
C ALA A 61 -8.18 5.81 -22.56
N GLU A 62 -8.82 6.80 -21.95
CA GLU A 62 -9.30 8.02 -22.62
C GLU A 62 -8.13 8.82 -23.22
N LEU A 63 -7.07 9.07 -22.44
CA LEU A 63 -5.87 9.77 -22.92
C LEU A 63 -5.23 9.04 -24.10
N HIS A 64 -5.10 7.71 -24.02
CA HIS A 64 -4.59 6.90 -25.12
C HIS A 64 -5.49 6.96 -26.35
N GLY A 65 -6.81 6.94 -26.16
CA GLY A 65 -7.80 7.09 -27.22
C GLY A 65 -7.73 8.46 -27.91
N ALA A 66 -7.63 9.54 -27.12
CA ALA A 66 -7.46 10.91 -27.60
C ALA A 66 -6.19 11.08 -28.43
N LEU A 67 -5.08 10.51 -27.96
CA LEU A 67 -3.81 10.50 -28.69
C LEU A 67 -3.92 9.74 -30.01
N HIS A 68 -4.56 8.56 -29.99
CA HIS A 68 -4.74 7.75 -31.20
C HIS A 68 -5.66 8.43 -32.23
N ALA A 69 -6.71 9.11 -31.76
CA ALA A 69 -7.64 9.87 -32.60
C ALA A 69 -7.06 11.19 -33.14
N HIS A 70 -5.83 11.57 -32.73
CA HIS A 70 -5.19 12.83 -33.10
C HIS A 70 -6.10 14.04 -32.79
N LEU A 71 -6.67 14.06 -31.58
CA LEU A 71 -7.48 15.20 -31.13
C LEU A 71 -6.66 16.51 -31.20
N PRO A 72 -7.32 17.64 -31.46
CA PRO A 72 -6.65 18.93 -31.44
C PRO A 72 -6.08 19.22 -30.05
N ASP A 73 -4.97 19.96 -30.00
CA ASP A 73 -4.19 20.22 -28.78
C ASP A 73 -5.02 20.76 -27.60
N GLY A 74 -6.10 21.51 -27.88
CA GLY A 74 -6.99 22.04 -26.85
C GLY A 74 -7.72 20.94 -26.08
N ASP A 75 -8.32 19.99 -26.80
CA ASP A 75 -9.06 18.87 -26.21
C ASP A 75 -8.09 17.89 -25.55
N LEU A 76 -6.94 17.64 -26.18
CA LEU A 76 -5.89 16.80 -25.60
C LEU A 76 -5.34 17.38 -24.30
N ARG A 77 -5.14 18.71 -24.24
CA ARG A 77 -4.69 19.40 -23.01
C ARG A 77 -5.73 19.28 -21.91
N ALA A 78 -7.02 19.41 -22.20
CA ALA A 78 -8.07 19.26 -21.20
C ALA A 78 -8.05 17.86 -20.56
N ILE A 79 -7.93 16.80 -21.37
CA ILE A 79 -7.85 15.40 -20.89
C ILE A 79 -6.56 15.17 -20.08
N LEU A 80 -5.44 15.75 -20.54
CA LEU A 80 -4.17 15.66 -19.84
C LEU A 80 -4.24 16.35 -18.47
N ASP A 81 -4.77 17.57 -18.42
CA ASP A 81 -4.89 18.36 -17.19
C ASP A 81 -5.77 17.63 -16.17
N ASP A 82 -6.91 17.08 -16.61
CA ASP A 82 -7.78 16.24 -15.77
C ASP A 82 -7.04 15.00 -15.25
N THR A 83 -6.32 14.28 -16.12
CA THR A 83 -5.51 13.10 -15.73
C THR A 83 -4.42 13.47 -14.72
N LEU A 84 -3.82 14.66 -14.82
CA LEU A 84 -2.75 15.14 -13.95
C LEU A 84 -3.24 15.58 -12.57
N THR A 85 -4.52 15.92 -12.40
CA THR A 85 -5.09 16.26 -11.08
C THR A 85 -5.49 15.04 -10.26
N HIS A 86 -5.80 13.92 -10.91
CA HIS A 86 -6.27 12.70 -10.25
C HIS A 86 -5.30 12.05 -9.23
N PRO A 87 -3.96 12.12 -9.39
CA PRO A 87 -3.01 11.63 -8.38
C PRO A 87 -3.10 12.32 -7.03
N ASP A 88 -3.57 13.58 -6.97
CA ASP A 88 -3.70 14.32 -5.70
C ASP A 88 -4.68 13.62 -4.74
N GLU A 89 -5.75 13.03 -5.29
CA GLU A 89 -6.72 12.24 -4.53
C GLU A 89 -6.06 11.02 -3.87
N LEU A 90 -5.16 10.33 -4.58
CA LEU A 90 -4.40 9.21 -4.04
C LEU A 90 -3.49 9.63 -2.89
N PHE A 91 -2.82 10.79 -3.02
CA PHE A 91 -1.97 11.31 -1.96
C PHE A 91 -2.78 11.65 -0.70
N GLN A 92 -3.97 12.22 -0.85
CA GLN A 92 -4.87 12.51 0.28
C GLN A 92 -5.38 11.23 0.95
N LEU A 93 -5.77 10.24 0.14
CA LEU A 93 -6.21 8.93 0.63
C LEU A 93 -5.11 8.25 1.46
N LYS A 94 -3.88 8.24 0.93
CA LYS A 94 -2.69 7.73 1.65
C LYS A 94 -2.39 8.55 2.90
N ALA A 95 -2.46 9.88 2.85
CA ALA A 95 -2.21 10.71 4.03
C ALA A 95 -3.21 10.44 5.16
N SER A 96 -4.48 10.23 4.84
CA SER A 96 -5.53 9.87 5.81
C SER A 96 -5.28 8.50 6.44
N ALA A 97 -4.97 7.50 5.62
CA ALA A 97 -4.64 6.16 6.09
C ALA A 97 -3.37 6.16 6.96
N GLY A 98 -2.34 6.92 6.59
CA GLY A 98 -1.08 6.97 7.34
C GLY A 98 -1.19 7.58 8.73
N LYS A 99 -2.14 8.50 8.93
CA LYS A 99 -2.48 9.05 10.25
C LYS A 99 -3.13 8.02 11.17
N SER A 100 -3.79 7.01 10.62
CA SER A 100 -4.58 6.03 11.36
C SER A 100 -3.82 4.71 11.54
N ASP A 101 -3.24 4.19 10.44
CA ASP A 101 -2.55 2.92 10.37
C ASP A 101 -1.45 2.97 9.30
N MET A 102 -0.25 3.40 9.72
CA MET A 102 0.93 3.46 8.87
C MET A 102 1.41 2.07 8.44
N PHE A 103 1.16 1.02 9.23
CA PHE A 103 1.57 -0.34 8.89
C PHE A 103 0.74 -0.87 7.72
N HIS A 104 -0.57 -0.60 7.71
CA HIS A 104 -1.43 -0.92 6.56
C HIS A 104 -0.95 -0.29 5.25
N LEU A 105 -0.43 0.94 5.27
CA LEU A 105 0.15 1.55 4.07
C LEU A 105 1.43 0.86 3.57
N ILE A 106 2.24 0.30 4.46
CA ILE A 106 3.53 -0.31 4.07
C ILE A 106 3.34 -1.77 3.66
N THR A 107 2.50 -2.50 4.39
CA THR A 107 2.39 -3.97 4.28
C THR A 107 1.01 -4.46 3.86
N GLY A 108 0.06 -3.54 3.64
CA GLY A 108 -1.32 -3.86 3.30
C GLY A 108 -1.48 -4.54 1.95
N ALA A 109 -2.62 -5.20 1.79
CA ALA A 109 -2.97 -5.98 0.60
C ALA A 109 -3.22 -5.12 -0.65
N TRP A 110 -3.39 -3.81 -0.48
CA TRP A 110 -3.67 -2.86 -1.56
C TRP A 110 -2.54 -2.70 -2.58
N THR A 111 -1.31 -3.12 -2.25
CA THR A 111 -0.19 -3.17 -3.20
C THR A 111 0.23 -4.60 -3.47
N THR A 112 0.67 -4.88 -4.69
CA THR A 112 1.35 -6.13 -5.04
C THR A 112 2.76 -6.17 -4.43
N PRO A 113 3.36 -7.37 -4.26
CA PRO A 113 4.76 -7.49 -3.83
C PRO A 113 5.74 -6.71 -4.71
N ALA A 114 5.46 -6.59 -6.02
CA ALA A 114 6.30 -5.84 -6.94
C ALA A 114 6.21 -4.34 -6.67
N GLU A 115 5.01 -3.77 -6.56
CA GLU A 115 4.79 -2.34 -6.29
C GLU A 115 5.39 -1.91 -4.94
N ARG A 116 5.33 -2.78 -3.92
CA ARG A 116 5.92 -2.51 -2.61
C ARG A 116 7.42 -2.21 -2.67
N CYS A 117 8.14 -2.84 -3.60
CA CYS A 117 9.57 -2.58 -3.81
C CYS A 117 9.85 -1.15 -4.28
N PHE A 118 8.85 -0.44 -4.80
CA PHE A 118 8.98 0.90 -5.37
C PHE A 118 8.32 1.99 -4.52
N LEU A 119 7.61 1.65 -3.44
CA LEU A 119 6.91 2.63 -2.58
C LEU A 119 7.82 3.77 -2.09
N TRP A 120 9.08 3.46 -1.77
CA TRP A 120 10.10 4.41 -1.32
C TRP A 120 10.80 5.17 -2.45
N MET A 121 10.74 4.67 -3.69
CA MET A 121 11.33 5.34 -4.86
C MET A 121 10.35 6.33 -5.52
N GLY A 122 9.05 6.24 -5.22
CA GLY A 122 8.00 7.07 -5.79
C GLY A 122 7.47 8.21 -4.91
N GLY A 123 8.04 8.46 -3.72
CA GLY A 123 7.82 9.73 -3.01
C GLY A 123 7.61 9.66 -1.49
N PHE A 124 7.04 8.59 -0.93
CA PHE A 124 6.85 8.50 0.52
C PHE A 124 8.01 7.73 1.17
N ARG A 125 8.80 8.40 2.02
CA ARG A 125 9.89 7.80 2.78
C ARG A 125 9.45 7.56 4.23
N PRO A 126 9.15 6.32 4.66
CA PRO A 126 8.64 6.03 6.01
C PRO A 126 9.51 6.57 7.14
N SER A 127 10.82 6.72 6.92
CA SER A 127 11.72 7.30 7.92
C SER A 127 11.44 8.76 8.25
N ASP A 128 10.76 9.52 7.39
CA ASP A 128 10.48 10.94 7.63
C ASP A 128 9.43 11.17 8.72
N LEU A 129 8.58 10.17 9.01
CA LEU A 129 7.66 10.19 10.15
C LEU A 129 8.32 9.88 11.49
N VAL A 130 9.49 9.23 11.47
CA VAL A 130 10.23 8.81 12.67
C VAL A 130 11.29 9.84 13.05
N LYS A 131 11.49 10.88 12.23
CA LYS A 131 12.38 11.99 12.55
C LYS A 131 11.76 12.81 13.69
N VAL A 132 12.31 12.63 14.89
CA VAL A 132 12.09 13.47 16.08
C VAL A 132 12.94 14.73 15.97
#